data_AF-A0A965B8Y7-F1
#
_entry.id   AF-A0A965B8Y7-F1
#
_cell.length_a   1.000
_cell.length_b   1.000
_cell.length_c   1.000
_cell.angle_alpha   90.00
_cell.angle_beta   90.00
_cell.angle_gamma   90.00
#
_symmetry.space_group_name_H-M   'P 1'
#
loop_
_entity.id
_entity.type
_entity.pdbx_description
1 polymer ?
#
loop_
_entity_poly.entity_id
_entity_poly.type
_entity_poly.pdbx_seq_one_letter_code
_entity_poly.pdbx_strand_id
1 'polypeptide(L)' 'MSTPSTPLRVGFVSADHLHFSGLLHQALACDEIVVVGMVIDDDEHRTFLAERFPSVPIFHTPEAMLADGRPEALITNR' A
#
# COMPACT_ATOMS: atom_id res chain seq x y z
N MET A 1 -23.55 -21.56 1.20
CA MET A 1 -22.56 -20.90 2.07
C MET A 1 -21.41 -20.49 1.17
N SER A 2 -21.20 -19.19 0.98
CA SER A 2 -20.03 -18.70 0.23
C SER A 2 -18.79 -18.94 1.09
N THR A 3 -17.74 -19.53 0.52
CA THR A 3 -16.43 -19.61 1.15
C THR A 3 -15.95 -18.20 1.51
N PRO A 4 -15.37 -17.96 2.70
CA PRO A 4 -14.76 -16.66 2.99
C PRO A 4 -13.71 -16.38 1.91
N SER A 5 -13.85 -15.26 1.20
CA SER A 5 -12.87 -14.82 0.22
C SER A 5 -11.55 -14.56 0.93
N THR A 6 -10.46 -15.09 0.39
CA THR A 6 -9.12 -14.71 0.86
C THR A 6 -8.94 -13.22 0.60
N PRO A 7 -8.54 -12.41 1.60
CA PRO A 7 -8.32 -10.99 1.41
C PRO A 7 -7.29 -10.72 0.32
N LEU A 8 -7.58 -9.77 -0.56
CA LEU A 8 -6.71 -9.37 -1.66
C LEU A 8 -5.50 -8.62 -1.12
N ARG A 9 -4.30 -9.07 -1.49
CA ARG A 9 -3.04 -8.44 -1.10
C ARG A 9 -2.71 -7.29 -2.05
N VAL A 10 -2.63 -6.07 -1.54
CA VAL A 10 -2.46 -4.88 -2.37
C VAL A 10 -1.20 -4.12 -1.99
N GLY A 11 -0.37 -3.81 -2.98
CA GLY A 11 0.78 -2.92 -2.85
C GLY A 11 0.44 -1.53 -3.40
N PHE A 12 0.98 -0.49 -2.79
CA PHE A 12 0.75 0.89 -3.18
C PHE A 12 2.05 1.49 -3.74
N VAL A 13 2.02 2.07 -4.94
CA VAL A 13 3.20 2.69 -5.57
C VAL A 13 2.82 4.09 -6.03
N SER A 14 3.52 5.13 -5.56
CA SER A 14 3.22 6.50 -5.96
C SER A 14 4.44 7.36 -6.18
N ALA A 15 4.37 8.14 -7.27
CA ALA A 15 5.22 9.30 -7.49
C ALA A 15 4.60 10.59 -6.91
N ASP A 16 3.26 10.78 -6.96
CA ASP A 16 2.62 12.09 -6.67
C ASP A 16 1.34 12.09 -5.78
N HIS A 17 1.40 12.90 -4.71
CA HIS A 17 0.37 13.54 -3.86
C HIS A 17 -1.08 13.02 -3.58
N LEU A 18 -1.46 13.24 -2.30
CA LEU A 18 -2.77 13.37 -1.62
C LEU A 18 -3.86 12.30 -1.82
N HIS A 19 -4.30 12.00 -3.05
CA HIS A 19 -5.33 10.97 -3.25
C HIS A 19 -4.85 9.59 -2.76
N PHE A 20 -3.54 9.38 -2.82
CA PHE A 20 -2.87 8.19 -2.32
C PHE A 20 -3.12 7.94 -0.83
N SER A 21 -3.06 8.99 0.02
CA SER A 21 -3.28 8.86 1.46
C SER A 21 -4.73 8.48 1.78
N GLY A 22 -5.70 9.03 1.04
CA GLY A 22 -7.11 8.69 1.18
C GLY A 22 -7.41 7.24 0.78
N LEU A 23 -6.89 6.80 -0.38
CA LEU A 23 -7.04 5.42 -0.84
C LEU A 23 -6.39 4.42 0.11
N LEU A 24 -5.18 4.72 0.60
CA LEU A 24 -4.48 3.90 1.59
C LEU A 24 -5.31 3.77 2.87
N HIS A 25 -5.86 4.88 3.37
CA HIS A 25 -6.70 4.85 4.58
C HIS A 25 -7.94 3.98 4.40
N GLN A 26 -8.63 4.06 3.25
CA GLN A 26 -9.79 3.22 2.96
C GLN A 26 -9.41 1.75 2.81
N ALA A 27 -8.28 1.45 2.15
CA ALA A 27 -7.79 0.08 2.01
C ALA A 27 -7.45 -0.56 3.36
N LEU A 28 -6.87 0.21 4.29
CA LEU A 28 -6.59 -0.25 5.66
C LEU A 28 -7.86 -0.49 6.50
N ALA A 29 -9.00 0.09 6.12
CA ALA A 29 -10.28 -0.09 6.78
C ALA A 29 -11.15 -1.18 6.12
N CYS A 30 -10.67 -1.83 5.05
CA CYS A 30 -11.41 -2.83 4.29
C CYS A 30 -10.97 -4.24 4.67
N ASP A 31 -11.87 -5.04 5.25
CA ASP A 31 -11.58 -6.41 5.68
C ASP A 31 -11.25 -7.37 4.51
N GLU A 32 -11.59 -6.98 3.28
CA GLU A 32 -11.30 -7.74 2.06
C GLU A 32 -9.91 -7.43 1.48
N ILE A 33 -9.16 -6.51 2.09
CA ILE A 33 -7.85 -6.07 1.60
C ILE A 33 -6.77 -6.22 2.68
N VAL A 34 -5.59 -6.67 2.28
CA VAL A 34 -4.37 -6.60 3.08
C VAL A 34 -3.37 -5.71 2.36
N VAL A 35 -3.06 -4.55 2.94
CA VAL A 35 -2.00 -3.68 2.43
C VAL A 35 -0.65 -4.30 2.77
N VAL A 36 0.10 -4.70 1.75
CA VAL A 36 1.41 -5.37 1.96
C VAL A 36 2.57 -4.38 2.08
N GLY A 37 2.36 -3.15 1.63
CA GLY A 37 3.30 -2.06 1.78
C GLY A 37 3.11 -0.96 0.75
N MET A 38 3.98 0.03 0.83
CA MET A 38 3.99 1.19 -0.04
C MET A 38 5.39 1.55 -0.53
N VAL A 39 5.46 2.08 -1.74
CA VAL A 39 6.64 2.70 -2.36
C VAL A 39 6.30 4.15 -2.64
N ILE A 40 7.10 5.07 -2.09
CA ILE A 40 6.93 6.52 -2.22
C ILE A 40 8.29 7.11 -2.59
N ASP A 41 8.36 7.78 -3.74
CA ASP A 41 9.59 8.41 -4.21
C ASP A 41 9.92 9.71 -3.46
N ASP A 42 8.89 10.47 -3.06
CA ASP A 42 9.05 11.71 -2.31
C ASP A 42 9.38 11.46 -0.81
N ASP A 43 10.52 11.98 -0.36
CA ASP A 43 11.04 11.73 0.99
C ASP A 43 10.17 12.33 2.11
N GLU A 44 9.59 13.51 1.88
CA GLU A 44 8.73 14.19 2.85
C GLU A 44 7.42 13.42 3.03
N HIS A 45 6.79 13.05 1.92
CA HIS A 45 5.56 12.27 1.91
C HIS A 45 5.77 10.86 2.45
N ARG A 46 6.92 10.23 2.16
CA ARG A 46 7.30 8.95 2.74
C ARG A 46 7.39 9.03 4.26
N THR A 47 8.04 10.06 4.78
CA THR A 47 8.15 10.30 6.23
C THR A 47 6.78 10.52 6.86
N PHE A 48 5.96 11.39 6.25
CA PHE A 48 4.59 11.64 6.71
C PHE A 48 3.73 10.37 6.77
N LEU A 49 3.78 9.52 5.75
CA LEU A 49 3.00 8.27 5.71
C LEU A 49 3.54 7.21 6.68
N ALA A 50 4.86 7.16 6.89
CA ALA A 50 5.48 6.28 7.88
C ALA A 50 4.98 6.60 9.31
N GLU A 51 4.91 7.89 9.63
CA GLU A 51 4.40 8.36 10.93
C GLU A 51 2.90 8.12 11.07
N ARG A 52 2.13 8.37 9.99
CA ARG A 52 0.68 8.22 10.00
C ARG A 52 0.20 6.77 10.03
N PHE A 53 0.92 5.87 9.38
CA PHE A 53 0.57 4.45 9.23
C PHE A 53 1.77 3.54 9.57
N PRO A 54 2.20 3.50 10.85
CA PRO A 54 3.44 2.82 11.26
C PRO A 54 3.40 1.29 11.07
N SER A 55 2.22 0.70 10.86
CA SER A 55 2.05 -0.73 10.59
C SER A 55 2.22 -1.10 9.12
N VAL A 56 2.30 -0.13 8.21
CA VAL A 56 2.42 -0.38 6.77
C VAL A 56 3.90 -0.37 6.37
N PRO A 57 4.45 -1.48 5.86
CA PRO A 57 5.83 -1.52 5.41
C PRO A 57 6.11 -0.51 4.29
N ILE A 58 7.27 0.15 4.36
CA ILE A 58 7.75 1.03 3.31
C ILE A 58 8.89 0.36 2.57
N PHE A 59 8.80 0.33 1.25
CA PHE A 59 9.82 -0.19 0.36
C PHE A 59 10.46 0.95 -0.42
N HIS A 60 11.76 0.82 -0.70
CA HIS A 60 12.50 1.81 -1.48
C HIS A 60 12.26 1.68 -2.99
N THR A 61 11.88 0.50 -3.48
CA THR A 61 11.57 0.28 -4.88
C THR A 61 10.36 -0.65 -5.06
N PRO A 62 9.65 -0.56 -6.20
CA PRO A 62 8.57 -1.50 -6.54
C PRO A 62 9.04 -2.96 -6.56
N GLU A 63 10.26 -3.22 -7.05
CA GLU A 63 10.82 -4.58 -7.15
C GLU A 63 11.00 -5.24 -5.78
N ALA A 64 11.47 -4.48 -4.78
CA ALA A 64 11.59 -4.97 -3.42
C ALA A 64 10.21 -5.33 -2.85
N MET A 65 9.19 -4.48 -3.08
CA MET A 65 7.83 -4.78 -2.66
C MET A 65 7.26 -6.01 -3.38
N LEU A 66 7.54 -6.19 -4.67
CA LEU A 66 7.11 -7.38 -5.41
C LEU A 66 7.74 -8.66 -4.86
N ALA A 67 9.03 -8.63 -4.50
CA ALA A 67 9.75 -9.79 -3.97
C ALA A 67 9.32 -10.16 -2.55
N ASP A 68 9.27 -9.17 -1.65
CA ASP A 68 9.09 -9.40 -0.21
C ASP A 68 7.62 -9.24 0.21
N GLY A 69 6.96 -8.17 -0.25
CA GLY A 69 5.56 -7.88 0.04
C GLY A 69 4.58 -8.81 -0.69
N ARG A 70 4.97 -9.33 -1.86
CA ARG A 70 4.16 -10.23 -2.70
C ARG A 70 2.70 -9.75 -2.87
N PRO A 71 2.48 -8.56 -3.42
CA PRO A 71 1.15 -8.08 -3.72
C PRO A 71 0.53 -8.90 -4.86
N GLU A 72 -0.80 -9.08 -4.82
CA GLU A 72 -1.59 -9.63 -5.92
C GLU A 72 -2.05 -8.53 -6.88
N ALA A 73 -2.12 -7.27 -6.41
CA ALA A 73 -2.44 -6.10 -7.21
C ALA A 73 -1.60 -4.89 -6.77
N LEU A 74 -1.33 -3.98 -7.72
CA LEU A 74 -0.71 -2.69 -7.45
C LEU A 74 -1.71 -1.56 -7.68
N ILE A 75 -1.82 -0.66 -6.71
CA ILE A 75 -2.49 0.62 -6.87
C ILE A 75 -1.41 1.65 -7.17
N THR A 76 -1.51 2.28 -8.33
CA THR A 76 -0.58 3.33 -8.77
C THR A 76 -1.35 4.58 -9.18
N ASN A 77 -0.76 5.75 -8.94
CA ASN A 77 -1.11 6.98 -9.64
C ASN A 77 -0.18 7.14 -10.85
N ARG A 78 -0.65 7.90 -11.85
CA ARG A 78 0.16 8.30 -13.02
C ARG A 78 0.94 9.56 -12.71
#